data_AF-G7YY12-F1
#
_entry.id   AF-G7YY12-F1
#
_cell.length_a   1.000
_cell.length_b   1.000
_cell.length_c   1.000
_cell.angle_alpha   90.00
_cell.angle_beta   90.00
_cell.angle_gamma   90.00
#
_symmetry.space_group_name_H-M   'P 1'
#
loop_
_entity.id
_entity.type
_entity.pdbx_description
1 polymer ?
#
loop_
_entity_poly.entity_id
_entity_poly.type
_entity_poly.pdbx_seq_one_letter_code
_entity_poly.pdbx_strand_id
1 'polypeptide(L)'
;FIKNVLANNFKEKIDLLFAHLTKGNGEPVEEKHLRRLLFGDFMDSDSLPEDRAYEEIKELSAVYPVIEQCLEDYNQANKKKMPLVIF
;
A
#
# COMPACT_ATOMS: atom_id res chain seq x y z
N PHE A 1 -3.50 -16.12 15.43
CA PHE A 1 -2.68 -16.91 14.48
C PHE A 1 -1.50 -16.10 13.93
N ILE A 2 -1.74 -15.04 13.13
CA ILE A 2 -0.67 -14.23 12.49
C ILE A 2 0.39 -13.72 13.49
N LYS A 3 -0.03 -13.18 14.64
CA LYS A 3 0.90 -12.70 15.69
C LYS A 3 1.88 -13.79 16.15
N ASN A 4 1.40 -15.01 16.33
CA ASN A 4 2.21 -16.14 16.81
C ASN A 4 3.18 -16.62 15.72
N VAL A 5 2.76 -16.62 14.45
CA VAL A 5 3.61 -17.01 13.32
C VAL A 5 4.78 -16.03 13.17
N LEU A 6 4.52 -14.72 13.23
CA LEU A 6 5.56 -13.68 13.17
C LEU A 6 6.56 -13.82 14.32
N ALA A 7 6.09 -13.96 15.56
CA ALA A 7 6.95 -14.10 16.71
C ALA A 7 7.78 -15.40 16.67
N ASN A 8 7.20 -16.52 16.22
CA ASN A 8 7.88 -17.81 16.25
C ASN A 8 8.91 -17.96 15.13
N ASN A 9 8.58 -17.51 13.91
CA ASN A 9 9.40 -17.75 12.72
C ASN A 9 10.35 -16.59 12.42
N PHE A 10 9.88 -15.34 12.60
CA PHE A 10 10.65 -14.14 12.25
C PHE A 10 11.28 -13.48 13.48
N LYS A 11 10.90 -13.90 14.69
CA LYS A 11 11.29 -13.27 15.97
C LYS A 11 10.86 -11.80 16.07
N GLU A 12 9.88 -11.41 15.27
CA GLU A 12 9.36 -10.05 15.19
C GLU A 12 8.07 -9.88 15.98
N LYS A 13 7.90 -8.72 16.60
CA LYS A 13 6.65 -8.34 17.27
C LYS A 13 5.80 -7.53 16.29
N ILE A 14 4.63 -8.05 15.95
CA ILE A 14 3.67 -7.39 15.04
C ILE A 14 3.33 -5.96 15.49
N ASP A 15 3.24 -5.74 16.79
CA ASP A 15 2.86 -4.43 17.35
C ASP A 15 3.99 -3.39 17.21
N LEU A 16 5.25 -3.84 17.10
CA LEU A 16 6.39 -2.97 16.79
C LEU A 16 6.53 -2.75 15.28
N LEU A 17 6.39 -3.82 14.50
CA LEU A 17 6.58 -3.79 13.05
C LEU A 17 5.54 -2.91 12.33
N PHE A 18 4.28 -2.94 12.79
CA PHE A 18 3.18 -2.21 12.18
C PHE A 18 2.67 -1.06 13.05
N ALA A 19 3.53 -0.53 13.93
CA ALA A 19 3.17 0.56 14.84
C ALA A 19 2.65 1.80 14.08
N HIS A 20 3.19 2.08 12.89
CA HIS A 20 2.78 3.20 12.02
C HIS A 20 1.35 3.09 11.48
N LEU A 21 0.74 1.90 11.51
CA LEU A 21 -0.65 1.72 11.10
C LEU A 21 -1.65 2.16 12.18
N THR A 22 -1.19 2.31 13.43
CA THR A 22 -2.01 2.72 14.58
C THR A 22 -2.01 4.24 14.74
N LYS A 23 -3.08 4.81 15.29
CA LYS A 23 -3.19 6.27 15.48
C LYS A 23 -2.58 6.75 16.80
N GLY A 24 -2.34 5.85 17.75
CA GLY A 24 -1.84 6.17 19.08
C GLY A 24 -0.57 5.40 19.42
N ASN A 25 0.39 6.07 20.05
CA ASN A 25 1.60 5.43 20.54
C ASN A 25 1.24 4.31 21.53
N GLY A 26 1.54 3.07 21.15
CA GLY A 26 1.36 1.89 22.01
C GLY A 26 0.00 1.19 21.91
N GLU A 27 -0.87 1.57 20.95
CA GLU A 27 -2.08 0.79 20.66
C GLU A 27 -1.69 -0.58 20.05
N PRO A 28 -2.26 -1.70 20.53
CA PRO A 28 -2.04 -3.00 19.91
C PRO A 28 -2.49 -3.02 18.44
N VAL A 29 -1.70 -3.66 17.58
CA VAL A 29 -2.08 -3.81 16.17
C VAL A 29 -3.18 -4.87 16.07
N GLU A 30 -4.32 -4.47 15.52
CA GLU A 30 -5.48 -5.31 15.24
C GLU A 30 -5.60 -5.55 13.73
N GLU A 31 -6.42 -6.52 13.33
CA GLU A 31 -6.66 -6.85 11.92
C GLU A 31 -7.15 -5.64 11.10
N LYS A 32 -7.97 -4.77 11.71
CA LYS A 32 -8.46 -3.54 11.07
C LYS A 32 -7.33 -2.58 10.66
N HIS A 33 -6.22 -2.57 11.41
CA HIS A 33 -5.06 -1.72 11.11
C HIS A 33 -4.29 -2.26 9.89
N LEU A 34 -4.21 -3.59 9.75
CA LEU A 34 -3.55 -4.25 8.62
C LEU A 34 -4.26 -3.99 7.27
N ARG A 35 -5.54 -3.60 7.28
CA ARG A 35 -6.26 -3.21 6.05
C ARG A 35 -5.70 -1.95 5.38
N ARG A 36 -4.90 -1.17 6.10
CA ARG A 36 -4.22 0.03 5.58
C ARG A 36 -2.84 -0.29 5.00
N LEU A 37 -2.35 -1.52 5.17
CA LEU A 37 -1.08 -1.95 4.65
C LEU A 37 -1.19 -2.13 3.13
N LEU A 38 -0.43 -1.34 2.38
CA LEU A 38 -0.44 -1.34 0.92
C LEU A 38 1.00 -1.40 0.41
N PHE A 39 1.20 -2.18 -0.65
CA PHE A 39 2.48 -2.31 -1.33
C PHE A 39 2.27 -2.16 -2.84
N GLY A 40 3.25 -1.58 -3.51
CA GLY A 40 3.22 -1.38 -4.95
C GLY A 40 4.55 -0.90 -5.50
N ASP A 41 4.68 -0.97 -6.81
CA ASP A 41 5.82 -0.52 -7.60
C ASP A 41 5.49 0.70 -8.47
N PHE A 42 4.23 1.14 -8.46
CA PHE A 42 3.71 2.17 -9.35
C PHE A 42 3.91 3.60 -8.82
N MET A 43 4.47 3.78 -7.62
CA MET A 43 4.70 5.10 -7.03
C MET A 43 5.85 5.86 -7.67
N ASP A 44 6.82 5.15 -8.25
CA ASP A 44 7.92 5.74 -9.01
C ASP A 44 7.56 5.74 -10.51
N SER A 45 6.86 6.80 -10.93
CA SER A 45 6.45 6.97 -12.33
C SER A 45 7.61 7.30 -13.27
N ASP A 46 8.72 7.83 -12.73
CA ASP A 46 9.86 8.32 -13.52
C ASP A 46 10.82 7.17 -13.89
N SER A 47 10.82 6.09 -13.11
CA SER A 47 11.58 4.88 -13.40
C SER A 47 10.93 4.00 -14.48
N LEU A 48 11.80 3.31 -15.23
CA LEU A 48 11.40 2.27 -16.17
C LEU A 48 10.70 1.13 -15.43
N PRO A 49 9.70 0.45 -16.05
CA PRO A 49 8.95 -0.62 -15.39
C PRO A 49 9.82 -1.72 -14.76
N GLU A 50 10.91 -2.09 -15.41
CA GLU A 50 11.88 -3.08 -14.93
C GLU A 50 12.71 -2.63 -13.72
N ASP A 51 12.83 -1.31 -13.50
CA ASP A 51 13.64 -0.70 -12.44
C ASP A 51 12.79 -0.30 -11.22
N ARG A 52 11.46 -0.38 -11.32
CA ARG A 52 10.54 -0.01 -10.23
C ARG A 52 10.64 -1.00 -9.08
N ALA A 53 10.87 -0.48 -7.88
CA ALA A 53 10.94 -1.28 -6.66
C ALA A 53 9.54 -1.55 -6.09
N TYR A 54 9.25 -2.81 -5.77
CA TYR A 54 8.03 -3.17 -5.04
C TYR A 54 8.21 -2.87 -3.55
N GLU A 55 7.56 -1.82 -3.06
CA GLU A 55 7.77 -1.32 -1.71
C GLU A 55 6.48 -0.94 -0.97
N GLU A 56 6.61 -0.68 0.33
CA GLU A 56 5.48 -0.29 1.18
C GLU A 56 5.07 1.15 0.92
N ILE A 57 3.78 1.37 0.68
CA ILE A 57 3.23 2.70 0.53
C ILE A 57 2.64 3.17 1.86
N LYS A 58 3.40 4.01 2.57
CA LYS A 58 3.06 4.47 3.93
C LYS A 58 1.95 5.51 3.95
N GLU A 59 1.89 6.35 2.91
CA GLU A 59 0.92 7.45 2.80
C GLU A 59 -0.10 7.14 1.70
N LEU A 60 -1.26 6.62 2.10
CA LEU A 60 -2.36 6.32 1.16
C LEU A 60 -2.80 7.54 0.37
N SER A 61 -2.73 8.76 0.94
CA SER A 61 -3.07 9.99 0.23
C SER A 61 -2.18 10.24 -0.99
N ALA A 62 -0.92 9.78 -0.96
CA ALA A 62 0.01 9.94 -2.07
C ALA A 62 -0.33 9.00 -3.25
N VAL A 63 -1.12 7.94 -3.00
CA VAL A 63 -1.50 6.95 -4.02
C VAL A 63 -2.57 7.47 -4.96
N TYR A 64 -3.52 8.27 -4.46
CA TYR A 64 -4.67 8.71 -5.23
C TYR A 64 -4.29 9.42 -6.54
N PRO A 65 -3.39 10.43 -6.54
CA PRO A 65 -3.00 11.11 -7.77
C PRO A 65 -2.35 10.17 -8.79
N VAL A 66 -1.57 9.20 -8.31
CA VAL A 66 -0.88 8.22 -9.17
C VAL A 66 -1.88 7.30 -9.87
N ILE A 67 -2.87 6.79 -9.12
CA ILE A 67 -3.92 5.93 -9.69
C ILE A 67 -4.81 6.73 -10.65
N GLU A 68 -5.17 7.97 -10.30
CA GLU A 68 -5.96 8.84 -11.19
C GLU A 68 -5.24 9.09 -12.51
N GLN A 69 -3.95 9.43 -12.48
CA GLN A 69 -3.14 9.60 -13.67
C GLN A 69 -3.09 8.31 -14.50
N CYS A 70 -2.84 7.16 -13.87
CA CYS A 70 -2.82 5.87 -14.55
C CYS A 70 -4.17 5.53 -15.22
N LEU A 71 -5.28 5.87 -14.56
CA LEU A 71 -6.63 5.66 -15.09
C LEU A 71 -6.93 6.61 -16.26
N GLU A 72 -6.49 7.85 -16.16
CA GLU A 72 -6.61 8.84 -17.23
C GLU A 72 -5.82 8.40 -18.47
N ASP A 73 -4.55 8.02 -18.31
CA ASP A 73 -3.69 7.52 -19.39
C ASP A 73 -4.32 6.29 -20.06
N TYR A 74 -4.84 5.36 -19.27
CA TYR A 74 -5.56 4.20 -19.78
C TYR A 74 -6.77 4.61 -20.62
N ASN A 75 -7.59 5.53 -20.11
CA ASN A 75 -8.81 6.00 -20.77
C ASN A 75 -8.56 6.83 -22.03
N GLN A 76 -7.40 7.47 -22.12
CA GLN A 76 -6.94 8.16 -23.33
C GLN A 76 -6.42 7.18 -24.39
N ALA A 77 -5.66 6.15 -23.97
CA ALA A 77 -5.06 5.18 -24.87
C ALA A 77 -6.03 4.10 -25.39
N ASN A 78 -7.15 3.85 -24.69
CA ASN A 78 -8.05 2.73 -24.99
C ASN A 78 -9.47 3.19 -25.38
N LYS A 79 -10.06 2.55 -26.41
CA LYS A 79 -11.45 2.81 -26.83
C LYS A 79 -12.48 2.42 -25.76
N LYS A 80 -12.21 1.36 -24.98
CA LYS A 80 -13.07 0.90 -23.89
C LYS A 80 -12.62 1.57 -22.59
N LYS A 81 -13.25 2.69 -22.25
CA LYS A 81 -12.94 3.44 -21.03
C LYS A 81 -13.40 2.69 -19.77
N MET A 82 -12.65 2.88 -18.68
CA MET A 82 -12.95 2.47 -17.32
C MET A 82 -13.37 3.70 -16.49
N PRO A 83 -14.69 3.92 -16.26
CA PRO A 83 -15.18 5.02 -15.44
C PRO A 83 -15.12 4.62 -13.96
N LEU A 84 -13.91 4.52 -13.42
CA LEU A 84 -13.69 4.22 -12.00
C LEU A 84 -13.51 5.52 -11.21
N VAL A 85 -13.96 5.52 -9.97
CA VAL A 85 -13.72 6.58 -8.98
C VAL A 85 -13.07 5.92 -7.77
N ILE A 86 -11.94 6.46 -7.33
CA ILE A 86 -11.18 5.95 -6.17
C ILE A 86 -11.63 6.73 -4.92
N PHE A 87 -11.89 6.03 -3.82
CA PHE A 87 -12.34 6.57 -2.53
C PHE A 87 -11.37 6.20 -1.42
#